data_AF-A0A3N5MWB0-F1
#
_entry.id   AF-A0A3N5MWB0-F1
#
_cell.length_a   1.000
_cell.length_b   1.000
_cell.length_c   1.000
_cell.angle_alpha   90.00
_cell.angle_beta   90.00
_cell.angle_gamma   90.00
#
_symmetry.space_group_name_H-M   'P 1'
#
loop_
_entity.id
_entity.type
_entity.pdbx_description
1 polymer ?
#
loop_
_entity_poly.entity_id
_entity_poly.type
_entity_poly.pdbx_seq_one_letter_code
_entity_poly.pdbx_strand_id
1 'polypeptide(L)'
;MPLSELGQTLLSRLESARDLLARRLVSEYYTVADPDLNYVTVSSLLQILFLRTGQECGFIEPGTLAALAACDGIQKRMVRACSDAGLDPDAFFEKGPEGTRILPALPDIPLREIIRGMDQPEIPPPVSCLMLEEFVAVLELFLKTRLQAAEGSRVNRVGKSAMLYTGTVDVPPQGFVRYVVNEATGGITSGFTGVNKSESRILDPACGSGLFLLAAYRHLVHKRTRFAGHQEQVQDVLRDLAGRSVFGTDIDPESVSAARTVLLFAFIDESSMSGTGIPSPDQIRDVSKSLTKTIRCGNALVAPDYFIGRPVFPFNAAERRKVNPFDWREAFPEITGEGGFDAVIGAP
;
A
#
# COMPACT_ATOMS: atom_id res chain seq x y z
N MET A 1 -5.09 6.74 17.57
CA MET A 1 -6.56 6.99 17.61
C MET A 1 -7.25 5.63 17.71
N PRO A 2 -8.22 5.40 18.61
CA PRO A 2 -8.99 4.16 18.58
C PRO A 2 -9.78 4.08 17.27
N LEU A 3 -9.78 2.91 16.64
CA LEU A 3 -10.62 2.67 15.45
C LEU A 3 -12.09 2.82 15.80
N SER A 4 -12.88 3.38 14.89
CA SER A 4 -14.34 3.35 14.97
C SER A 4 -14.86 1.92 14.84
N GLU A 5 -16.16 1.72 15.05
CA GLU A 5 -16.80 0.42 14.83
C GLU A 5 -16.62 -0.09 13.40
N LEU A 6 -16.65 0.82 12.41
CA LEU A 6 -16.40 0.48 11.01
C LEU A 6 -14.95 0.02 10.80
N GLY A 7 -13.99 0.76 11.33
CA GLY A 7 -12.57 0.38 11.27
C GLY A 7 -12.30 -0.97 11.94
N GLN A 8 -12.90 -1.22 13.12
CA GLN A 8 -12.78 -2.50 13.83
C GLN A 8 -13.41 -3.66 13.04
N THR A 9 -14.55 -3.42 12.41
CA THR A 9 -15.25 -4.41 11.57
C THR A 9 -14.38 -4.80 10.38
N LEU A 10 -13.80 -3.81 9.69
CA LEU A 10 -12.89 -4.07 8.58
C LEU A 10 -11.62 -4.81 9.01
N LEU A 11 -10.99 -4.38 10.11
CA LEU A 11 -9.79 -5.04 10.66
C LEU A 11 -10.08 -6.52 10.98
N SER A 12 -11.15 -6.80 11.72
CA SER A 12 -11.56 -8.15 12.09
C SER A 12 -11.81 -9.03 10.86
N ARG A 13 -12.43 -8.46 9.82
CA ARG A 13 -12.69 -9.17 8.57
C ARG A 13 -11.40 -9.49 7.81
N LEU A 14 -10.49 -8.53 7.67
CA LEU A 14 -9.19 -8.73 7.02
C LEU A 14 -8.36 -9.78 7.74
N GLU A 15 -8.32 -9.73 9.07
CA GLU A 15 -7.64 -10.71 9.90
C GLU A 15 -8.21 -12.12 9.73
N SER A 16 -9.53 -12.26 9.81
CA SER A 16 -10.21 -13.55 9.63
C SER A 16 -9.99 -14.13 8.23
N ALA A 17 -10.04 -13.29 7.20
CA ALA A 17 -9.79 -13.68 5.83
C ALA A 17 -8.33 -14.10 5.58
N ARG A 18 -7.37 -13.34 6.14
CA ARG A 18 -5.94 -13.67 6.08
C ARG A 18 -5.67 -15.04 6.70
N ASP A 19 -6.25 -15.30 7.86
CA ASP A 19 -6.14 -16.55 8.58
C ASP A 19 -6.72 -17.75 7.83
N LEU A 20 -7.92 -17.58 7.26
CA LEU A 20 -8.57 -18.60 6.47
C LEU A 20 -7.72 -18.99 5.26
N LEU A 21 -7.26 -18.00 4.50
CA LEU A 21 -6.43 -18.23 3.31
C LEU A 21 -5.11 -18.89 3.69
N ALA A 22 -4.45 -18.40 4.73
CA ALA A 22 -3.17 -18.92 5.17
C ALA A 22 -3.25 -20.39 5.60
N ARG A 23 -4.27 -20.75 6.41
CA ARG A 23 -4.48 -22.14 6.84
C ARG A 23 -4.70 -23.08 5.66
N ARG A 24 -5.44 -22.64 4.64
CA ARG A 24 -5.64 -23.43 3.41
C ARG A 24 -4.35 -23.58 2.61
N LEU A 25 -3.61 -22.49 2.42
CA LEU A 25 -2.34 -22.53 1.69
C LEU A 25 -1.32 -23.44 2.38
N VAL A 26 -1.16 -23.37 3.69
CA VAL A 26 -0.21 -24.24 4.42
C VAL A 26 -0.67 -25.71 4.41
N SER A 27 -1.98 -25.98 4.34
CA SER A 27 -2.49 -27.35 4.21
C SER A 27 -2.28 -27.95 2.82
N GLU A 28 -2.32 -27.14 1.76
CA GLU A 28 -2.14 -27.60 0.37
C GLU A 28 -0.66 -27.57 -0.07
N TYR A 29 0.11 -26.62 0.45
CA TYR A 29 1.50 -26.37 0.10
C TYR A 29 2.38 -26.46 1.36
N TYR A 30 2.77 -27.68 1.74
CA TYR A 30 3.57 -27.95 2.96
C TYR A 30 4.93 -27.23 3.01
N THR A 31 5.43 -26.73 1.87
CA THR A 31 6.74 -26.05 1.76
C THR A 31 6.62 -24.56 1.44
N VAL A 32 5.44 -23.95 1.60
CA VAL A 32 5.29 -22.50 1.39
C VAL A 32 6.17 -21.74 2.39
N ALA A 33 7.02 -20.85 1.89
CA ALA A 33 7.87 -20.04 2.74
C ALA A 33 7.06 -18.90 3.37
N ASP A 34 7.37 -18.53 4.62
CA ASP A 34 6.70 -17.43 5.33
C ASP A 34 6.59 -16.13 4.51
N PRO A 35 7.63 -15.66 3.80
CA PRO A 35 7.53 -14.44 3.00
C PRO A 35 6.51 -14.58 1.86
N ASP A 36 6.44 -15.75 1.22
CA ASP A 36 5.49 -15.99 0.13
C ASP A 36 4.06 -16.10 0.66
N LEU A 37 3.88 -16.73 1.83
CA LEU A 37 2.60 -16.81 2.53
C LEU A 37 2.05 -15.42 2.89
N ASN A 38 2.89 -14.54 3.45
CA ASN A 38 2.48 -13.17 3.77
C ASN A 38 2.19 -12.36 2.50
N TYR A 39 3.05 -12.44 1.49
CA TYR A 39 2.85 -11.77 0.21
C TYR A 39 1.52 -12.16 -0.44
N VAL A 40 1.25 -13.47 -0.64
CA VAL A 40 0.04 -13.90 -1.36
C VAL A 40 -1.22 -13.60 -0.57
N THR A 41 -1.19 -13.68 0.76
CA THR A 41 -2.38 -13.39 1.58
C THR A 41 -2.70 -11.91 1.60
N VAL A 42 -1.71 -11.04 1.84
CA VAL A 42 -1.93 -9.59 1.87
C VAL A 42 -2.29 -9.05 0.49
N SER A 43 -1.52 -9.39 -0.55
CA SER A 43 -1.81 -8.92 -1.92
C SER A 43 -3.18 -9.38 -2.42
N SER A 44 -3.66 -10.57 -2.05
CA SER A 44 -5.02 -11.02 -2.40
C SER A 44 -6.10 -10.19 -1.72
N LEU A 45 -5.93 -9.88 -0.43
CA LEU A 45 -6.89 -9.07 0.32
C LEU A 45 -6.92 -7.62 -0.17
N LEU A 46 -5.77 -7.05 -0.52
CA LEU A 46 -5.69 -5.71 -1.12
C LEU A 46 -6.31 -5.67 -2.52
N GLN A 47 -6.20 -6.74 -3.33
CA GLN A 47 -6.95 -6.86 -4.59
C GLN A 47 -8.46 -6.88 -4.36
N ILE A 48 -8.93 -7.70 -3.41
CA ILE A 48 -10.38 -7.77 -3.09
C ILE A 48 -10.88 -6.42 -2.58
N LEU A 49 -10.11 -5.72 -1.75
CA LEU A 49 -10.44 -4.36 -1.30
C LEU A 49 -10.46 -3.35 -2.44
N PHE A 50 -9.51 -3.42 -3.38
CA PHE A 50 -9.50 -2.57 -4.58
C PHE A 50 -10.77 -2.79 -5.42
N LEU A 51 -11.16 -4.04 -5.65
CA LEU A 51 -12.39 -4.37 -6.37
C LEU A 51 -13.65 -3.91 -5.62
N ARG A 52 -13.72 -4.14 -4.30
CA ARG A 52 -14.83 -3.71 -3.44
C ARG A 52 -14.98 -2.20 -3.47
N THR A 53 -13.86 -1.48 -3.30
CA THR A 53 -13.83 -0.01 -3.36
C THR A 53 -14.27 0.48 -4.74
N GLY A 54 -13.83 -0.19 -5.81
CA GLY A 54 -14.21 0.21 -7.17
C GLY A 54 -15.68 0.02 -7.49
N GLN A 55 -16.34 -1.01 -6.95
CA GLN A 55 -17.78 -1.17 -7.08
C GLN A 55 -18.54 0.00 -6.45
N GLU A 56 -18.05 0.50 -5.33
CA GLU A 56 -18.70 1.54 -4.52
C GLU A 56 -18.37 2.95 -5.04
N CYS A 57 -17.14 3.16 -5.51
CA CYS A 57 -16.71 4.40 -6.17
C CYS A 57 -17.12 4.49 -7.64
N GLY A 58 -17.60 3.39 -8.25
CA GLY A 58 -18.12 3.36 -9.63
C GLY A 58 -17.08 3.24 -10.75
N PHE A 59 -15.83 2.89 -10.46
CA PHE A 59 -14.82 2.56 -11.50
C PHE A 59 -14.76 1.06 -11.84
N ILE A 60 -15.56 0.23 -11.15
CA ILE A 60 -15.75 -1.19 -11.42
C ILE A 60 -17.25 -1.50 -11.44
N GLU A 61 -17.67 -2.37 -12.35
CA GLU A 61 -19.07 -2.77 -12.49
C GLU A 61 -19.63 -3.37 -11.19
N PRO A 62 -20.79 -2.90 -10.70
CA PRO A 62 -21.45 -3.48 -9.54
C PRO A 62 -21.67 -5.00 -9.67
N GLY A 63 -21.38 -5.75 -8.61
CA GLY A 63 -21.52 -7.21 -8.59
C GLY A 63 -20.32 -7.97 -9.17
N THR A 64 -19.23 -7.30 -9.53
CA THR A 64 -17.98 -7.95 -9.98
C THR A 64 -17.47 -8.99 -8.97
N LEU A 65 -17.42 -8.66 -7.67
CA LEU A 65 -17.03 -9.61 -6.62
C LEU A 65 -17.98 -10.81 -6.53
N ALA A 66 -19.29 -10.59 -6.56
CA ALA A 66 -20.28 -11.66 -6.59
C ALA A 66 -20.09 -12.59 -7.81
N ALA A 67 -19.83 -12.03 -8.98
CA ALA A 67 -19.56 -12.78 -10.21
C ALA A 67 -18.25 -13.59 -10.11
N LEU A 68 -17.18 -13.03 -9.53
CA LEU A 68 -15.95 -13.75 -9.24
C LEU A 68 -16.18 -14.93 -8.31
N ALA A 69 -16.95 -14.73 -7.23
CA ALA A 69 -17.29 -15.79 -6.28
C ALA A 69 -18.18 -16.90 -6.88
N ALA A 70 -18.88 -16.63 -7.98
CA ALA A 70 -19.71 -17.61 -8.68
C ALA A 70 -18.92 -18.47 -9.70
N CYS A 71 -17.66 -18.14 -9.97
CA CYS A 71 -16.84 -18.81 -10.98
C CYS A 71 -15.73 -19.69 -10.35
N ASP A 72 -15.09 -20.49 -11.21
CA ASP A 72 -13.79 -21.11 -10.95
C ASP A 72 -12.65 -20.32 -11.62
N GLY A 73 -11.41 -20.59 -11.21
CA GLY A 73 -10.22 -19.85 -11.61
C GLY A 73 -10.24 -18.42 -11.07
N ILE A 74 -10.70 -18.24 -9.83
CA ILE A 74 -10.97 -16.95 -9.21
C ILE A 74 -9.72 -16.08 -9.21
N GLN A 75 -8.56 -16.63 -8.85
CA GLN A 75 -7.30 -15.89 -8.84
C GLN A 75 -7.01 -15.20 -10.19
N LYS A 76 -7.06 -15.95 -11.29
CA LYS A 76 -6.75 -15.41 -12.63
C LYS A 76 -7.76 -14.34 -13.05
N ARG A 77 -9.04 -14.55 -12.73
CA ARG A 77 -10.10 -13.59 -13.04
C ARG A 77 -10.02 -12.32 -12.19
N MET A 78 -9.66 -12.46 -10.92
CA MET A 78 -9.43 -11.34 -10.01
C MET A 78 -8.26 -10.46 -10.48
N VAL A 79 -7.14 -11.08 -10.87
CA VAL A 79 -5.99 -10.36 -11.44
C VAL A 79 -6.38 -9.60 -12.71
N ARG A 80 -7.16 -10.23 -13.59
CA ARG A 80 -7.69 -9.59 -14.80
C ARG A 80 -8.62 -8.42 -14.47
N ALA A 81 -9.55 -8.59 -13.54
CA ALA A 81 -10.47 -7.52 -13.13
C ALA A 81 -9.71 -6.30 -12.57
N CYS A 82 -8.66 -6.52 -11.77
CA CYS A 82 -7.79 -5.43 -11.31
C CYS A 82 -7.10 -4.75 -12.50
N SER A 83 -6.55 -5.53 -13.43
CA SER A 83 -5.79 -5.03 -14.59
C SER A 83 -6.67 -4.23 -15.55
N ASP A 84 -7.90 -4.68 -15.77
CA ASP A 84 -8.91 -4.00 -16.59
C ASP A 84 -9.32 -2.66 -15.95
N ALA A 85 -9.33 -2.58 -14.62
CA ALA A 85 -9.55 -1.35 -13.85
C ALA A 85 -8.29 -0.49 -13.64
N GLY A 86 -7.16 -0.87 -14.23
CA GLY A 86 -5.92 -0.08 -14.22
C GLY A 86 -4.83 -0.54 -13.24
N LEU A 87 -5.12 -1.43 -12.30
CA LEU A 87 -4.14 -1.95 -11.34
C LEU A 87 -3.57 -3.28 -11.83
N ASP A 88 -2.30 -3.32 -12.23
CA ASP A 88 -1.58 -4.56 -12.52
C ASP A 88 -1.01 -5.15 -11.21
N PRO A 89 -1.60 -6.22 -10.64
CA PRO A 89 -1.18 -6.74 -9.34
C PRO A 89 0.26 -7.24 -9.33
N ASP A 90 0.76 -7.76 -10.45
CA ASP A 90 2.10 -8.35 -10.54
C ASP A 90 3.20 -7.30 -10.48
N ALA A 91 2.91 -6.08 -10.94
CA ALA A 91 3.80 -4.93 -10.87
C ALA A 91 3.57 -4.08 -9.61
N PHE A 92 2.31 -3.97 -9.16
CA PHE A 92 1.91 -3.03 -8.11
C PHE A 92 2.26 -3.51 -6.70
N PHE A 93 2.02 -4.78 -6.39
CA PHE A 93 2.31 -5.32 -5.05
C PHE A 93 3.78 -5.67 -4.90
N GLU A 94 4.37 -5.18 -3.82
CA GLU A 94 5.77 -5.36 -3.55
C GLU A 94 6.05 -6.80 -3.15
N LYS A 95 6.88 -7.47 -3.94
CA LYS A 95 7.31 -8.82 -3.64
C LYS A 95 8.31 -8.73 -2.48
N GLY A 96 9.20 -7.73 -2.45
CA GLY A 96 10.35 -7.67 -1.56
C GLY A 96 11.62 -8.13 -2.29
N PRO A 97 12.76 -8.30 -1.60
CA PRO A 97 14.05 -8.44 -2.25
C PRO A 97 14.14 -9.61 -3.23
N GLU A 98 14.95 -9.40 -4.28
CA GLU A 98 15.01 -10.24 -5.48
C GLU A 98 15.22 -11.73 -5.21
N GLY A 99 14.51 -12.54 -5.98
CA GLY A 99 14.62 -13.99 -6.05
C GLY A 99 13.45 -14.59 -6.82
N THR A 100 13.68 -15.65 -7.58
CA THR A 100 12.59 -16.38 -8.24
C THR A 100 11.65 -16.93 -7.17
N ARG A 101 10.39 -16.46 -7.16
CA ARG A 101 9.34 -16.97 -6.28
C ARG A 101 8.48 -17.93 -7.05
N ILE A 102 8.29 -19.13 -6.49
CA ILE A 102 7.23 -20.02 -6.93
C ILE A 102 6.08 -19.78 -5.95
N LEU A 103 5.17 -18.88 -6.33
CA LEU A 103 4.02 -18.56 -5.52
C LEU A 103 3.00 -19.70 -5.57
N PRO A 104 2.39 -20.09 -4.44
CA PRO A 104 1.32 -21.07 -4.44
C PRO A 104 0.11 -20.53 -5.22
N ALA A 105 -0.54 -21.39 -6.00
CA ALA A 105 -1.81 -21.01 -6.62
C ALA A 105 -2.88 -20.90 -5.53
N LEU A 106 -3.70 -19.86 -5.61
CA LEU A 106 -4.71 -19.60 -4.60
C LEU A 106 -5.92 -20.52 -4.85
N PRO A 107 -6.36 -21.30 -3.84
CA PRO A 107 -7.46 -22.22 -4.03
C PRO A 107 -8.79 -21.45 -4.13
N ASP A 108 -9.67 -21.86 -5.05
CA ASP A 108 -10.93 -21.15 -5.29
C ASP A 108 -11.88 -21.16 -4.08
N ILE A 109 -11.92 -22.25 -3.31
CA ILE A 109 -12.82 -22.38 -2.15
C ILE A 109 -12.59 -21.29 -1.10
N PRO A 110 -11.38 -21.11 -0.53
CA PRO A 110 -11.13 -20.02 0.42
C PRO A 110 -11.29 -18.65 -0.23
N LEU A 111 -10.87 -18.44 -1.49
CA LEU A 111 -11.06 -17.16 -2.16
C LEU A 111 -12.55 -16.78 -2.26
N ARG A 112 -13.39 -17.75 -2.62
CA ARG A 112 -14.84 -17.57 -2.71
C ARG A 112 -15.46 -17.17 -1.37
N GLU A 113 -15.07 -17.84 -0.29
CA GLU A 113 -15.54 -17.52 1.06
C GLU A 113 -15.08 -16.13 1.52
N ILE A 114 -13.82 -15.77 1.20
CA ILE A 114 -13.27 -14.46 1.52
C ILE A 114 -14.02 -13.37 0.77
N ILE A 115 -14.14 -13.50 -0.56
CA ILE A 115 -14.84 -12.55 -1.42
C ILE A 115 -16.27 -12.33 -0.94
N ARG A 116 -17.04 -13.40 -0.72
CA ARG A 116 -18.43 -13.30 -0.26
C ARG A 116 -18.54 -12.51 1.03
N GLY A 117 -17.67 -12.77 2.00
CA GLY A 117 -17.74 -12.05 3.26
C GLY A 117 -17.11 -10.65 3.22
N MET A 118 -16.26 -10.32 2.23
CA MET A 118 -15.77 -8.95 2.00
C MET A 118 -16.79 -8.10 1.23
N ASP A 119 -17.67 -8.71 0.46
CA ASP A 119 -18.74 -8.06 -0.32
C ASP A 119 -20.05 -7.91 0.48
N GLN A 120 -20.01 -8.12 1.80
CA GLN A 120 -21.18 -7.88 2.66
C GLN A 120 -21.37 -6.38 2.94
N PRO A 121 -22.62 -5.90 3.09
CA PRO A 121 -22.91 -4.48 3.33
C PRO A 121 -22.27 -3.89 4.59
N GLU A 122 -22.08 -4.69 5.63
CA GLU A 122 -21.45 -4.26 6.88
C GLU A 122 -19.94 -4.02 6.77
N ILE A 123 -19.28 -4.53 5.72
CA ILE A 123 -17.85 -4.32 5.51
C ILE A 123 -17.66 -2.98 4.82
N PRO A 124 -17.06 -1.98 5.50
CA PRO A 124 -16.97 -0.64 4.96
C PRO A 124 -15.89 -0.59 3.86
N PRO A 125 -16.25 -0.28 2.60
CA PRO A 125 -15.27 0.06 1.58
C PRO A 125 -14.46 1.32 2.00
N PRO A 126 -13.13 1.33 1.81
CA PRO A 126 -12.32 2.54 1.84
C PRO A 126 -12.87 3.61 0.88
N VAL A 127 -12.55 4.88 1.13
CA VAL A 127 -13.03 6.05 0.35
C VAL A 127 -14.50 6.37 0.59
N SER A 128 -15.41 5.44 0.29
CA SER A 128 -16.85 5.73 0.33
C SER A 128 -17.50 5.62 1.71
N CYS A 129 -17.02 4.70 2.57
CA CYS A 129 -17.57 4.51 3.93
C CYS A 129 -16.54 4.70 5.05
N LEU A 130 -15.25 4.60 4.74
CA LEU A 130 -14.17 4.73 5.71
C LEU A 130 -13.18 5.80 5.25
N MET A 131 -12.91 6.78 6.12
CA MET A 131 -11.90 7.80 5.89
C MET A 131 -10.53 7.16 5.69
N LEU A 132 -9.74 7.65 4.74
CA LEU A 132 -8.45 7.04 4.39
C LEU A 132 -7.46 7.02 5.56
N GLU A 133 -7.46 8.01 6.44
CA GLU A 133 -6.63 8.01 7.64
C GLU A 133 -6.97 6.85 8.59
N GLU A 134 -8.26 6.51 8.69
CA GLU A 134 -8.71 5.36 9.47
C GLU A 134 -8.39 4.05 8.75
N PHE A 135 -8.53 4.00 7.43
CA PHE A 135 -8.09 2.85 6.63
C PHE A 135 -6.59 2.57 6.79
N VAL A 136 -5.74 3.61 6.79
CA VAL A 136 -4.32 3.48 7.10
C VAL A 136 -4.11 2.89 8.48
N ALA A 137 -4.85 3.36 9.51
CA ALA A 137 -4.75 2.82 10.86
C ALA A 137 -5.18 1.34 10.94
N VAL A 138 -6.18 0.93 10.15
CA VAL A 138 -6.58 -0.48 9.99
C VAL A 138 -5.45 -1.30 9.37
N LEU A 139 -4.82 -0.82 8.30
CA LEU A 139 -3.71 -1.50 7.64
C LEU A 139 -2.49 -1.62 8.55
N GLU A 140 -2.15 -0.56 9.29
CA GLU A 140 -1.09 -0.57 10.30
C GLU A 140 -1.32 -1.68 11.33
N LEU A 141 -2.53 -1.77 11.88
CA LEU A 141 -2.90 -2.81 12.84
C LEU A 141 -2.86 -4.22 12.23
N PHE A 142 -3.41 -4.36 11.03
CA PHE A 142 -3.43 -5.62 10.30
C PHE A 142 -2.01 -6.14 10.01
N LEU A 143 -1.09 -5.24 9.64
CA LEU A 143 0.28 -5.57 9.26
C LEU A 143 1.26 -5.65 10.43
N LYS A 144 0.86 -5.30 11.67
CA LYS A 144 1.70 -5.49 12.88
C LYS A 144 2.10 -6.95 13.14
N THR A 145 1.34 -7.89 12.60
CA THR A 145 1.61 -9.31 12.70
C THR A 145 1.94 -9.89 11.33
N ARG A 146 2.82 -10.88 11.34
CA ARG A 146 3.12 -11.73 10.19
C ARG A 146 2.68 -13.16 10.47
N LEU A 147 2.41 -13.90 9.40
CA LEU A 147 2.12 -15.32 9.45
C LEU A 147 3.42 -16.12 9.41
N GLN A 148 3.49 -17.17 10.22
CA GLN A 148 4.54 -18.18 10.16
C GLN A 148 3.92 -19.56 10.05
N ALA A 149 4.36 -20.35 9.06
CA ALA A 149 3.95 -21.73 8.95
C ALA A 149 4.52 -22.54 10.13
N ALA A 150 3.71 -23.41 10.71
CA ALA A 150 4.05 -24.27 11.83
C ALA A 150 3.72 -25.73 11.52
N GLU A 151 4.29 -26.65 12.31
CA GLU A 151 4.06 -28.08 12.15
C GLU A 151 2.56 -28.46 12.18
N GLY A 152 2.21 -29.50 11.43
CA GLY A 152 0.84 -30.00 11.36
C GLY A 152 -0.12 -29.05 10.63
N SER A 153 0.37 -28.35 9.61
CA SER A 153 -0.40 -27.39 8.79
C SER A 153 -1.03 -26.23 9.58
N ARG A 154 -0.36 -25.82 10.66
CA ARG A 154 -0.79 -24.70 11.50
C ARG A 154 -0.17 -23.38 11.01
N VAL A 155 -0.80 -22.28 11.39
CA VAL A 155 -0.31 -20.93 11.10
C VAL A 155 -0.27 -20.13 12.40
N ASN A 156 0.90 -19.61 12.74
CA ASN A 156 1.10 -18.74 13.89
C ASN A 156 1.06 -17.28 13.43
N ARG A 157 0.43 -16.41 14.23
CA ARG A 157 0.58 -14.95 14.10
C ARG A 157 1.70 -14.50 15.04
N VAL A 158 2.71 -13.85 14.49
CA VAL A 158 3.88 -13.35 15.25
C VAL A 158 4.00 -11.85 15.03
N GLY A 159 4.22 -11.08 16.11
CA GLY A 159 4.46 -9.65 16.01
C GLY A 159 5.72 -9.33 15.20
N LYS A 160 5.69 -8.29 14.36
CA LYS A 160 6.86 -7.85 13.58
C LYS A 160 7.93 -7.15 14.43
N SER A 161 7.55 -6.57 15.57
CA SER A 161 8.47 -6.02 16.57
C SER A 161 8.51 -6.87 17.84
N ALA A 162 9.70 -7.00 18.45
CA ALA A 162 9.89 -7.67 19.74
C ALA A 162 9.22 -6.92 20.90
N MET A 163 8.89 -5.63 20.72
CA MET A 163 7.98 -4.90 21.59
C MET A 163 6.54 -5.32 21.30
N LEU A 164 6.13 -6.43 21.91
CA LEU A 164 4.72 -6.76 22.05
C LEU A 164 4.21 -6.23 23.40
N TYR A 165 3.16 -5.39 23.31
CA TYR A 165 2.17 -5.04 24.34
C TYR A 165 2.52 -4.02 25.43
N THR A 166 2.33 -2.73 25.11
CA THR A 166 1.64 -1.78 26.04
C THR A 166 0.14 -1.69 25.77
N GLY A 167 -0.38 -2.37 24.74
CA GLY A 167 -1.79 -2.30 24.34
C GLY A 167 -2.17 -1.01 23.60
N THR A 168 -1.21 -0.14 23.28
CA THR A 168 -1.46 1.08 22.52
C THR A 168 -0.90 0.97 21.10
N VAL A 169 -1.71 1.41 20.15
CA VAL A 169 -1.27 1.60 18.77
C VAL A 169 -0.63 2.97 18.70
N ASP A 170 0.67 3.04 18.45
CA ASP A 170 1.36 4.29 18.13
C ASP A 170 1.05 4.76 16.71
N VAL A 171 -0.23 4.72 16.28
CA VAL A 171 -0.67 5.48 15.11
C VAL A 171 -0.65 6.94 15.54
N PRO A 172 0.24 7.78 14.98
CA PRO A 172 0.38 9.14 15.40
C PRO A 172 -0.97 9.88 15.26
N PRO A 173 -1.36 10.71 16.24
CA PRO A 173 -2.59 11.49 16.15
C PRO A 173 -2.59 12.37 14.89
N GLN A 174 -3.71 12.49 14.19
CA GLN A 174 -3.80 13.27 12.94
C GLN A 174 -3.31 14.71 13.10
N GLY A 175 -3.57 15.33 14.27
CA GLY A 175 -3.08 16.68 14.57
C GLY A 175 -1.55 16.78 14.55
N PHE A 176 -0.86 15.75 15.05
CA PHE A 176 0.60 15.66 15.01
C PHE A 176 1.11 15.42 13.58
N VAL A 177 0.51 14.47 12.86
CA VAL A 177 0.89 14.18 11.46
C VAL A 177 0.78 15.45 10.61
N ARG A 178 -0.35 16.16 10.71
CA ARG A 178 -0.58 17.40 9.96
C ARG A 178 0.39 18.51 10.37
N TYR A 179 0.72 18.61 11.65
CA TYR A 179 1.72 19.56 12.12
C TYR A 179 3.09 19.29 11.49
N VAL A 180 3.59 18.05 11.56
CA VAL A 180 4.88 17.66 10.97
C VAL A 180 4.91 17.95 9.47
N VAL A 181 3.87 17.56 8.73
CA VAL A 181 3.79 17.83 7.28
C VAL A 181 3.78 19.33 7.00
N ASN A 182 2.98 20.11 7.73
CA ASN A 182 2.90 21.56 7.51
C ASN A 182 4.24 22.26 7.79
N GLU A 183 4.92 21.90 8.88
CA GLU A 183 6.21 22.50 9.23
C GLU A 183 7.31 22.11 8.22
N ALA A 184 7.39 20.81 7.88
CA ALA A 184 8.42 20.31 6.96
C ALA A 184 8.24 20.83 5.52
N THR A 185 7.00 21.10 5.10
CA THR A 185 6.68 21.54 3.73
C THR A 185 6.34 23.03 3.63
N GLY A 186 6.38 23.77 4.74
CA GLY A 186 5.99 25.19 4.79
C GLY A 186 6.84 26.06 3.85
N GLY A 187 8.16 25.86 3.84
CA GLY A 187 9.07 26.55 2.92
C GLY A 187 8.76 26.26 1.45
N ILE A 188 8.49 24.99 1.12
CA ILE A 188 8.19 24.52 -0.24
C ILE A 188 6.86 25.11 -0.74
N THR A 189 5.81 25.03 0.07
CA THR A 189 4.45 25.44 -0.32
C THR A 189 4.24 26.95 -0.29
N SER A 190 5.07 27.71 0.45
CA SER A 190 5.04 29.17 0.46
C SER A 190 5.43 29.80 -0.89
N GLY A 191 6.19 29.07 -1.72
CA GLY A 191 6.63 29.48 -3.04
C GLY A 191 5.67 29.12 -4.18
N PHE A 192 4.51 28.51 -3.90
CA PHE A 192 3.55 28.14 -4.96
C PHE A 192 2.88 29.40 -5.53
N THR A 193 3.41 29.90 -6.66
CA THR A 193 2.85 31.02 -7.43
C THR A 193 2.32 30.53 -8.78
N GLY A 194 1.01 30.32 -8.89
CA GLY A 194 0.36 29.85 -10.11
C GLY A 194 0.51 28.33 -10.34
N VAL A 195 0.26 27.88 -11.59
CA VAL A 195 0.24 26.44 -11.96
C VAL A 195 1.65 25.89 -12.28
N ASN A 196 2.66 26.75 -12.50
CA ASN A 196 3.96 26.34 -13.05
C ASN A 196 5.15 26.54 -12.09
N LYS A 197 5.96 25.46 -11.94
CA LYS A 197 7.22 25.27 -11.14
C LYS A 197 7.05 25.30 -9.60
N SER A 198 7.60 24.39 -8.79
CA SER A 198 8.68 23.39 -8.88
C SER A 198 8.19 21.99 -8.47
N GLU A 199 8.83 20.90 -8.91
CA GLU A 199 8.55 19.56 -8.36
C GLU A 199 8.91 19.57 -6.87
N SER A 200 7.95 19.22 -6.02
CA SER A 200 8.13 19.17 -4.57
C SER A 200 8.37 17.73 -4.18
N ARG A 201 9.57 17.36 -3.76
CA ARG A 201 9.96 15.97 -3.51
C ARG A 201 10.03 15.74 -2.01
N ILE A 202 8.98 15.15 -1.45
CA ILE A 202 8.86 14.86 -0.03
C ILE A 202 9.08 13.37 0.20
N LEU A 203 10.03 13.04 1.06
CA LEU A 203 10.38 11.66 1.42
C LEU A 203 9.86 11.28 2.80
N ASP A 204 9.30 10.07 2.92
CA ASP A 204 9.20 9.33 4.18
C ASP A 204 10.08 8.06 4.12
N PRO A 205 11.21 7.99 4.85
CA PRO A 205 12.16 6.89 4.76
C PRO A 205 11.78 5.65 5.59
N ALA A 206 10.64 5.67 6.29
CA ALA A 206 10.10 4.54 7.04
C ALA A 206 8.56 4.62 7.02
N CYS A 207 8.01 4.53 5.80
CA CYS A 207 6.66 5.04 5.55
C CYS A 207 5.53 4.19 6.12
N GLY A 208 5.80 2.97 6.57
CA GLY A 208 4.78 2.01 6.97
C GLY A 208 3.72 1.87 5.89
N SER A 209 2.46 1.89 6.29
CA SER A 209 1.27 1.87 5.43
C SER A 209 0.94 3.25 4.82
N GLY A 210 1.79 4.26 4.99
CA GLY A 210 1.75 5.52 4.26
C GLY A 210 1.00 6.68 4.93
N LEU A 211 0.90 6.72 6.26
CA LEU A 211 0.14 7.79 6.96
C LEU A 211 0.66 9.20 6.68
N PHE A 212 1.98 9.41 6.81
CA PHE A 212 2.61 10.71 6.54
C PHE A 212 2.59 11.04 5.05
N LEU A 213 2.74 10.04 4.18
CA LEU A 213 2.64 10.21 2.73
C LEU A 213 1.24 10.63 2.28
N LEU A 214 0.19 10.02 2.83
CA LEU A 214 -1.20 10.42 2.61
C LEU A 214 -1.42 11.88 3.01
N ALA A 215 -0.93 12.27 4.20
CA ALA A 215 -1.04 13.64 4.69
C ALA A 215 -0.25 14.63 3.83
N ALA A 216 0.95 14.27 3.39
CA ALA A 216 1.76 15.09 2.47
C ALA A 216 1.07 15.26 1.11
N TYR A 217 0.58 14.17 0.52
CA TYR A 217 -0.15 14.21 -0.74
C TYR A 217 -1.37 15.15 -0.65
N ARG A 218 -2.24 14.96 0.36
CA ARG A 218 -3.42 15.82 0.57
C ARG A 218 -3.05 17.28 0.85
N HIS A 219 -1.96 17.52 1.59
CA HIS A 219 -1.47 18.88 1.81
C HIS A 219 -1.08 19.57 0.51
N LEU A 220 -0.33 18.87 -0.37
CA LEU A 220 0.06 19.39 -1.68
C LEU A 220 -1.14 19.60 -2.60
N VAL A 221 -2.09 18.65 -2.62
CA VAL A 221 -3.33 18.76 -3.40
C VAL A 221 -4.06 20.03 -3.01
N HIS A 222 -4.38 20.21 -1.72
CA HIS A 222 -5.08 21.39 -1.21
C HIS A 222 -4.37 22.72 -1.53
N LYS A 223 -3.03 22.70 -1.62
CA LYS A 223 -2.25 23.89 -1.95
C LYS A 223 -2.24 24.18 -3.44
N ARG A 224 -2.11 23.17 -4.31
CA ARG A 224 -1.99 23.34 -5.76
C ARG A 224 -3.32 23.52 -6.46
N THR A 225 -4.37 22.82 -6.05
CA THR A 225 -5.69 22.91 -6.71
C THR A 225 -6.35 24.27 -6.52
N ARG A 226 -5.97 25.05 -5.50
CA ARG A 226 -6.37 26.46 -5.32
C ARG A 226 -6.02 27.37 -6.50
N PHE A 227 -5.02 27.00 -7.30
CA PHE A 227 -4.55 27.77 -8.45
C PHE A 227 -4.96 27.16 -9.80
N ALA A 228 -5.61 25.99 -9.80
CA ALA A 228 -6.07 25.33 -11.02
C ALA A 228 -7.41 25.96 -11.46
N GLY A 229 -7.50 26.35 -12.74
CA GLY A 229 -8.67 27.06 -13.27
C GLY A 229 -9.76 26.14 -13.85
N HIS A 230 -9.40 24.90 -14.22
CA HIS A 230 -10.30 23.96 -14.91
C HIS A 230 -10.11 22.51 -14.40
N GLN A 231 -11.15 21.67 -14.53
CA GLN A 231 -11.17 20.28 -14.03
C GLN A 231 -10.05 19.40 -14.61
N GLU A 232 -9.76 19.49 -15.91
CA GLU A 232 -8.70 18.72 -16.55
C GLU A 232 -7.33 19.02 -15.94
N GLN A 233 -7.06 20.31 -15.67
CA GLN A 233 -5.83 20.74 -15.00
C GLN A 233 -5.75 20.22 -13.56
N VAL A 234 -6.88 20.13 -12.85
CA VAL A 234 -6.91 19.55 -11.51
C VAL A 234 -6.53 18.08 -11.56
N GLN A 235 -7.10 17.32 -12.50
CA GLN A 235 -6.81 15.89 -12.64
C GLN A 235 -5.33 15.63 -12.94
N ASP A 236 -4.73 16.43 -13.80
CA ASP A 236 -3.29 16.39 -14.08
C ASP A 236 -2.46 16.70 -12.83
N VAL A 237 -2.84 17.72 -12.04
CA VAL A 237 -2.18 18.07 -10.78
C VAL A 237 -2.26 16.92 -9.77
N LEU A 238 -3.41 16.26 -9.62
CA LEU A 238 -3.59 15.12 -8.72
C LEU A 238 -2.65 13.96 -9.11
N ARG A 239 -2.64 13.61 -10.41
CA ARG A 239 -1.79 12.54 -10.95
C ARG A 239 -0.31 12.85 -10.75
N ASP A 240 0.11 14.07 -11.07
CA ASP A 240 1.50 14.50 -10.96
C ASP A 240 1.98 14.52 -9.50
N LEU A 241 1.13 14.96 -8.57
CA LEU A 241 1.45 14.93 -7.14
C LEU A 241 1.62 13.51 -6.62
N ALA A 242 0.72 12.60 -6.95
CA ALA A 242 0.80 11.19 -6.53
C ALA A 242 2.02 10.48 -7.12
N GLY A 243 2.36 10.78 -8.39
CA GLY A 243 3.41 10.08 -9.12
C GLY A 243 4.80 10.70 -9.07
N ARG A 244 4.94 11.95 -8.62
CA ARG A 244 6.22 12.70 -8.71
C ARG A 244 6.57 13.55 -7.50
N SER A 245 5.70 13.62 -6.48
CA SER A 245 5.91 14.53 -5.34
C SER A 245 6.04 13.85 -3.97
N VAL A 246 5.46 12.66 -3.80
CA VAL A 246 5.55 11.89 -2.56
C VAL A 246 6.36 10.62 -2.79
N PHE A 247 7.37 10.41 -1.95
CA PHE A 247 8.32 9.31 -2.04
C PHE A 247 8.41 8.60 -0.72
N GLY A 248 8.50 7.28 -0.75
CA GLY A 248 8.48 6.45 0.45
C GLY A 248 9.43 5.28 0.35
N THR A 249 9.99 4.87 1.49
CA THR A 249 10.55 3.53 1.60
C THR A 249 10.19 2.88 2.93
N ASP A 250 10.01 1.56 2.90
CA ASP A 250 9.84 0.74 4.09
C ASP A 250 10.53 -0.61 3.88
N ILE A 251 11.06 -1.17 4.96
CA ILE A 251 11.75 -2.47 4.94
C ILE A 251 10.76 -3.62 4.67
N ASP A 252 9.49 -3.44 5.03
CA ASP A 252 8.44 -4.43 4.96
C ASP A 252 7.67 -4.34 3.61
N PRO A 253 7.70 -5.40 2.79
CA PRO A 253 7.04 -5.37 1.48
C PRO A 253 5.51 -5.26 1.58
N GLU A 254 4.90 -5.81 2.64
CA GLU A 254 3.47 -5.66 2.86
C GLU A 254 3.08 -4.21 3.21
N SER A 255 3.87 -3.51 4.02
CA SER A 255 3.71 -2.06 4.29
C SER A 255 3.83 -1.22 3.02
N VAL A 256 4.84 -1.48 2.19
CA VAL A 256 4.99 -0.79 0.88
C VAL A 256 3.76 -1.00 0.00
N SER A 257 3.26 -2.24 -0.08
CA SER A 257 2.04 -2.57 -0.82
C SER A 257 0.81 -1.82 -0.30
N ALA A 258 0.65 -1.75 1.02
CA ALA A 258 -0.40 -0.99 1.68
C ALA A 258 -0.31 0.52 1.41
N ALA A 259 0.89 1.11 1.52
CA ALA A 259 1.12 2.53 1.23
C ALA A 259 0.78 2.88 -0.24
N ARG A 260 1.16 2.03 -1.19
CA ARG A 260 0.77 2.20 -2.60
C ARG A 260 -0.76 2.15 -2.74
N THR A 261 -1.46 1.21 -2.11
CA THR A 261 -2.94 1.13 -2.15
C THR A 261 -3.59 2.38 -1.55
N VAL A 262 -3.10 2.87 -0.41
CA VAL A 262 -3.61 4.07 0.26
C VAL A 262 -3.46 5.30 -0.65
N LEU A 263 -2.30 5.50 -1.26
CA LEU A 263 -2.06 6.64 -2.15
C LEU A 263 -2.89 6.55 -3.43
N LEU A 264 -3.10 5.34 -3.96
CA LEU A 264 -3.99 5.15 -5.11
C LEU A 264 -5.43 5.49 -4.77
N PHE A 265 -5.92 5.06 -3.60
CA PHE A 265 -7.24 5.45 -3.11
C PHE A 265 -7.34 6.94 -2.81
N ALA A 266 -6.27 7.57 -2.31
CA ALA A 266 -6.24 9.00 -2.12
C ALA A 266 -6.38 9.75 -3.45
N PHE A 267 -5.72 9.28 -4.51
CA PHE A 267 -5.90 9.84 -5.85
C PHE A 267 -7.36 9.73 -6.34
N ILE A 268 -8.00 8.57 -6.15
CA ILE A 268 -9.40 8.34 -6.54
C ILE A 268 -10.37 9.22 -5.72
N ASP A 269 -10.17 9.30 -4.41
CA ASP A 269 -10.95 10.11 -3.49
C ASP A 269 -10.84 11.60 -3.84
N GLU A 270 -9.62 12.12 -3.99
CA GLU A 270 -9.39 13.53 -4.34
C GLU A 270 -9.95 13.89 -5.73
N SER A 271 -9.94 12.96 -6.69
CA SER A 271 -10.55 13.17 -8.01
C SER A 271 -12.08 13.34 -7.88
N SER A 272 -12.70 12.49 -7.05
CA SER A 272 -14.13 12.55 -6.77
C SER A 272 -14.50 13.85 -6.03
N MET A 273 -13.72 14.23 -5.01
CA MET A 273 -13.94 15.46 -4.23
C MET A 273 -13.69 16.75 -5.02
N SER A 274 -12.75 16.72 -5.97
CA SER A 274 -12.41 17.88 -6.82
C SER A 274 -13.38 18.09 -7.99
N GLY A 275 -14.39 17.22 -8.13
CA GLY A 275 -15.39 17.31 -9.20
C GLY A 275 -14.85 16.95 -10.58
N THR A 276 -13.66 16.35 -10.69
CA THR A 276 -13.12 15.81 -11.96
C THR A 276 -13.80 14.50 -12.35
N GLY A 277 -14.50 13.88 -11.40
CA GLY A 277 -15.23 12.63 -11.58
C GLY A 277 -14.39 11.42 -11.20
N ILE A 278 -14.89 10.25 -11.57
CA ILE A 278 -14.22 8.97 -11.34
C ILE A 278 -13.05 8.85 -12.33
N PRO A 279 -11.81 8.59 -11.87
CA PRO A 279 -10.68 8.42 -12.78
C PRO A 279 -10.89 7.27 -13.76
N SER A 280 -10.40 7.43 -14.99
CA SER A 280 -10.42 6.34 -15.98
C SER A 280 -9.44 5.22 -15.59
N PRO A 281 -9.62 3.98 -16.09
CA PRO A 281 -8.66 2.90 -15.89
C PRO A 281 -7.23 3.26 -16.32
N ASP A 282 -7.05 4.09 -17.36
CA ASP A 282 -5.73 4.53 -17.79
C ASP A 282 -5.10 5.52 -16.80
N GLN A 283 -5.87 6.43 -16.21
CA GLN A 283 -5.39 7.31 -15.16
C GLN A 283 -5.01 6.53 -13.89
N ILE A 284 -5.83 5.55 -13.49
CA ILE A 284 -5.52 4.63 -12.39
C ILE A 284 -4.22 3.87 -12.70
N ARG A 285 -4.05 3.41 -13.95
CA ARG A 285 -2.85 2.71 -14.40
C ARG A 285 -1.60 3.56 -14.34
N ASP A 286 -1.67 4.82 -14.74
CA ASP A 286 -0.54 5.74 -14.72
C ASP A 286 -0.09 6.05 -13.29
N VAL A 287 -1.05 6.32 -12.39
CA VAL A 287 -0.75 6.53 -10.96
C VAL A 287 -0.22 5.24 -10.33
N SER A 288 -0.87 4.11 -10.56
CA SER A 288 -0.44 2.79 -10.06
C SER A 288 1.01 2.49 -10.45
N LYS A 289 1.38 2.70 -11.73
CA LYS A 289 2.76 2.54 -12.22
C LYS A 289 3.74 3.55 -11.64
N SER A 290 3.29 4.76 -11.33
CA SER A 290 4.16 5.78 -10.75
C SER A 290 4.45 5.46 -9.28
N LEU A 291 3.45 4.96 -8.54
CA LEU A 291 3.60 4.56 -7.14
C LEU A 291 4.60 3.40 -6.93
N THR A 292 4.79 2.53 -7.91
CA THR A 292 5.85 1.49 -7.85
C THR A 292 7.25 2.08 -7.99
N LYS A 293 7.38 3.29 -8.54
CA LYS A 293 8.63 4.02 -8.69
C LYS A 293 8.91 4.94 -7.51
N THR A 294 7.88 5.49 -6.89
CA THR A 294 8.03 6.45 -5.78
C THR A 294 8.02 5.81 -4.40
N ILE A 295 7.30 4.69 -4.23
CA ILE A 295 7.23 3.95 -2.96
C ILE A 295 7.99 2.64 -3.13
N ARG A 296 9.13 2.48 -2.46
CA ARG A 296 10.11 1.40 -2.71
C ARG A 296 10.39 0.56 -1.46
N CYS A 297 10.66 -0.73 -1.64
CA CYS A 297 11.04 -1.61 -0.54
C CYS A 297 12.53 -1.53 -0.24
N GLY A 298 12.87 -1.39 1.04
CA GLY A 298 14.24 -1.47 1.51
C GLY A 298 14.44 -0.81 2.86
N ASN A 299 15.56 -1.13 3.47
CA ASN A 299 16.02 -0.55 4.70
C ASN A 299 16.79 0.74 4.38
N ALA A 300 16.12 1.87 4.58
CA ALA A 300 16.68 3.20 4.40
C ALA A 300 18.02 3.44 5.10
N LEU A 301 18.30 2.73 6.20
CA LEU A 301 19.49 2.89 7.05
C LEU A 301 20.67 2.01 6.63
N VAL A 302 20.46 1.02 5.76
CA VAL A 302 21.50 0.03 5.41
C VAL A 302 21.72 0.01 3.91
N ALA A 303 22.93 0.36 3.48
CA ALA A 303 23.34 0.31 2.08
C ALA A 303 23.76 -1.12 1.65
N PRO A 304 23.79 -1.41 0.33
CA PRO A 304 24.16 -2.74 -0.17
C PRO A 304 25.59 -3.19 0.20
N ASP A 305 26.46 -2.24 0.52
CA ASP A 305 27.84 -2.50 0.96
C ASP A 305 27.94 -3.28 2.28
N TYR A 306 26.83 -3.40 3.03
CA TYR A 306 26.68 -4.28 4.19
C TYR A 306 27.16 -5.72 3.91
N PHE A 307 26.97 -6.20 2.68
CA PHE A 307 27.33 -7.56 2.26
C PHE A 307 28.76 -7.70 1.71
N ILE A 308 29.54 -6.62 1.60
CA ILE A 308 30.94 -6.69 1.15
C ILE A 308 31.75 -7.52 2.15
N GLY A 309 32.48 -8.52 1.64
CA GLY A 309 33.29 -9.42 2.47
C GLY A 309 32.48 -10.45 3.28
N ARG A 310 31.15 -10.45 3.20
CA ARG A 310 30.29 -11.53 3.72
C ARG A 310 30.06 -12.56 2.62
N PRO A 311 30.10 -13.88 2.91
CA PRO A 311 29.82 -14.89 1.89
C PRO A 311 28.43 -14.65 1.26
N VAL A 312 28.39 -14.56 -0.07
CA VAL A 312 27.18 -14.33 -0.86
C VAL A 312 26.69 -15.63 -1.47
N PHE A 313 25.43 -15.99 -1.19
CA PHE A 313 24.58 -16.99 -1.85
C PHE A 313 25.10 -18.44 -1.95
N PRO A 314 24.30 -19.47 -1.61
CA PRO A 314 22.90 -19.43 -1.15
C PRO A 314 22.71 -19.25 0.37
N PHE A 315 23.79 -19.26 1.16
CA PHE A 315 23.71 -19.38 2.63
C PHE A 315 23.11 -18.18 3.38
N ASN A 316 22.93 -17.02 2.73
CA ASN A 316 22.46 -15.79 3.38
C ASN A 316 21.11 -15.25 2.86
N ALA A 317 20.30 -16.04 2.16
CA ALA A 317 19.00 -15.58 1.63
C ALA A 317 18.05 -15.06 2.73
N ALA A 318 18.04 -15.68 3.90
CA ALA A 318 17.25 -15.21 5.05
C ALA A 318 17.79 -13.89 5.63
N GLU A 319 19.11 -13.74 5.72
CA GLU A 319 19.76 -12.49 6.16
C GLU A 319 19.51 -11.36 5.17
N ARG A 320 19.60 -11.62 3.86
CA ARG A 320 19.28 -10.64 2.81
C ARG A 320 17.84 -10.15 2.89
N ARG A 321 16.86 -11.03 3.11
CA ARG A 321 15.47 -10.62 3.34
C ARG A 321 15.30 -9.81 4.62
N LYS A 322 16.05 -10.15 5.68
CA LYS A 322 15.97 -9.45 6.97
C LYS A 322 16.61 -8.06 6.91
N VAL A 323 17.76 -7.93 6.25
CA VAL A 323 18.51 -6.67 6.15
C VAL A 323 17.89 -5.78 5.09
N ASN A 324 17.51 -6.37 3.94
CA ASN A 324 16.88 -5.73 2.79
C ASN A 324 17.49 -4.36 2.47
N PRO A 325 18.80 -4.26 2.17
CA PRO A 325 19.48 -2.98 2.04
C PRO A 325 18.87 -2.14 0.91
N PHE A 326 18.93 -0.82 1.05
CA PHE A 326 18.39 0.12 0.08
C PHE A 326 19.50 0.94 -0.59
N ASP A 327 19.57 0.88 -1.92
CA ASP A 327 20.46 1.75 -2.70
C ASP A 327 19.71 3.00 -3.16
N TRP A 328 19.95 4.11 -2.48
CA TRP A 328 19.32 5.40 -2.80
C TRP A 328 19.65 5.91 -4.21
N ARG A 329 20.86 5.64 -4.71
CA ARG A 329 21.29 6.11 -6.04
C ARG A 329 20.66 5.28 -7.15
N GLU A 330 20.50 3.97 -6.93
CA GLU A 330 19.81 3.10 -7.87
C GLU A 330 18.29 3.32 -7.85
N ALA A 331 17.69 3.48 -6.66
CA ALA A 331 16.25 3.65 -6.53
C ALA A 331 15.75 5.01 -7.03
N PHE A 332 16.53 6.07 -6.81
CA PHE A 332 16.18 7.46 -7.14
C PHE A 332 17.35 8.22 -7.81
N PRO A 333 17.80 7.81 -9.01
CA PRO A 333 18.97 8.39 -9.67
C PRO A 333 18.79 9.87 -10.01
N GLU A 334 17.60 10.25 -10.50
CA GLU A 334 17.30 11.65 -10.86
C GLU A 334 17.30 12.55 -9.62
N ILE A 335 16.66 12.11 -8.53
CA ILE A 335 16.56 12.88 -7.28
C ILE A 335 17.93 13.05 -6.63
N THR A 336 18.72 11.97 -6.57
CA THR A 336 20.07 12.03 -5.99
C THR A 336 21.03 12.86 -6.85
N GLY A 337 20.85 12.88 -8.19
CA GLY A 337 21.59 13.74 -9.10
C GLY A 337 21.25 15.24 -8.99
N GLU A 338 20.03 15.57 -8.57
CA GLU A 338 19.52 16.94 -8.47
C GLU A 338 19.61 17.56 -7.07
N GLY A 339 20.35 16.93 -6.15
CA GLY A 339 20.60 17.47 -4.80
C GLY A 339 19.73 16.89 -3.69
N GLY A 340 18.89 15.89 -3.99
CA GLY A 340 18.11 15.14 -3.02
C GLY A 340 16.64 15.54 -2.95
N PHE A 341 16.02 15.21 -1.83
CA PHE A 341 14.62 15.53 -1.53
C PHE A 341 14.51 16.91 -0.90
N ASP A 342 13.42 17.63 -1.17
CA ASP A 342 13.16 18.97 -0.64
C ASP A 342 12.74 18.95 0.84
N ALA A 343 12.11 17.86 1.28
CA ALA A 343 11.77 17.63 2.67
C ALA A 343 11.77 16.14 3.02
N VAL A 344 12.05 15.84 4.29
CA VAL A 344 11.94 14.51 4.87
C VAL A 344 10.97 14.57 6.05
N ILE A 345 9.99 13.68 6.05
CA ILE A 345 8.96 13.53 7.08
C ILE A 345 8.95 12.08 7.60
N GLY A 346 8.11 11.80 8.60
CA GLY A 346 7.89 10.44 9.09
C GLY A 346 7.95 10.36 10.62
N ALA A 347 7.71 9.15 11.12
CA ALA A 347 7.91 8.77 12.51
C ALA A 347 8.70 7.44 12.52
N PRO A 348 10.04 7.51 12.42
CA PRO A 348 10.90 6.35 12.16
C PRO A 348 11.00 5.37 13.34
#